data_AF-A0A9Q3XEG7-F1
#
_entry.id   AF-A0A9Q3XEG7-F1
#
_cell.length_a   1.000
_cell.length_b   1.000
_cell.length_c   1.000
_cell.angle_alpha   90.00
_cell.angle_beta   90.00
_cell.angle_gamma   90.00
#
_symmetry.space_group_name_H-M   'P 1'
#
loop_
_entity.id
_entity.type
_entity.pdbx_description
1 polymer ?
#
loop_
_entity_poly.entity_id
_entity_poly.type
_entity_poly.pdbx_seq_one_letter_code
_entity_poly.pdbx_strand_id
1 'polypeptide(L)'
;MAARYSVAVTTRQTLPLLWLLSDERNDAQLEAALAGLPRGSGFVFRHYHLAPEERRARFDRLAAIARDHGHLVILSRASGWGEDGTYGPPECFGEGLRLATAHDGDEIRHAVEGGADGIFLSPVFPTASHPGGATLGAFGFNVLAQQSSVPVIALGGMDAQRAAELGWPRWGAIDGLASTKVA
;
A
#
# COMPACT_ATOMS: atom_id res chain seq x y z
N MET A 1 -4.50 18.15 -42.58
CA MET A 1 -4.69 18.52 -41.17
C MET A 1 -5.33 17.34 -40.45
N ALA A 2 -4.51 16.42 -39.94
CA ALA A 2 -4.99 15.26 -39.19
C ALA A 2 -4.68 15.50 -37.71
N ALA A 3 -5.74 15.61 -36.91
CA ALA A 3 -5.65 15.72 -35.47
C ALA A 3 -4.87 14.52 -34.93
N ARG A 4 -3.68 14.80 -34.40
CA ARG A 4 -2.92 13.83 -33.63
C ARG A 4 -3.68 13.58 -32.34
N TYR A 5 -4.27 12.39 -32.22
CA TYR A 5 -4.75 11.85 -30.96
C TYR A 5 -3.54 11.74 -30.01
N SER A 6 -3.26 12.82 -29.28
CA SER A 6 -2.43 12.78 -28.08
C SER A 6 -3.32 12.27 -26.95
N VAL A 7 -3.71 11.00 -27.03
CA VAL A 7 -4.13 10.30 -25.82
C VAL A 7 -2.83 10.11 -25.05
N ALA A 8 -2.64 10.93 -24.01
CA ALA A 8 -1.62 10.69 -23.02
C ALA A 8 -1.75 9.22 -22.63
N VAL A 9 -0.73 8.43 -22.95
CA VAL A 9 -0.61 7.07 -22.45
C VAL A 9 -0.46 7.23 -20.96
N THR A 10 -1.58 7.24 -20.24
CA THR A 10 -1.59 7.05 -18.80
C THR A 10 -0.85 5.75 -18.57
N THR A 11 0.28 5.85 -17.89
CA THR A 11 1.15 4.77 -17.43
C THR A 11 0.31 3.71 -16.73
N ARG A 12 -0.28 2.81 -17.53
CA ARG A 12 -1.05 1.68 -17.03
C ARG A 12 -0.07 0.70 -16.39
N GLN A 13 0.01 0.81 -15.07
CA GLN A 13 0.01 -0.32 -14.14
C GLN A 13 1.26 -1.20 -14.04
N THR A 14 2.31 -0.67 -13.43
CA THR A 14 3.21 -1.49 -12.61
C THR A 14 3.22 -0.99 -11.18
N LEU A 15 2.05 -1.00 -10.54
CA LEU A 15 2.03 -0.94 -9.07
C LEU A 15 2.83 -2.15 -8.53
N PRO A 16 3.70 -1.93 -7.53
CA PRO A 16 4.42 -3.00 -6.84
C PRO A 16 3.53 -4.20 -6.51
N LEU A 17 4.11 -5.39 -6.63
CA LEU A 17 3.46 -6.63 -6.22
C LEU A 17 3.43 -6.78 -4.70
N LEU A 18 4.45 -6.24 -4.04
CA LEU A 18 4.64 -6.36 -2.60
C LEU A 18 4.69 -4.99 -1.94
N TRP A 19 3.95 -4.85 -0.85
CA TRP A 19 3.86 -3.60 -0.10
C TRP A 19 4.19 -3.83 1.38
N LEU A 20 5.13 -3.06 1.90
CA LEU A 20 5.40 -3.01 3.33
C LEU A 20 4.75 -1.76 3.93
N LEU A 21 3.93 -1.94 4.95
CA LEU A 21 3.29 -0.84 5.67
C LEU A 21 3.95 -0.68 7.02
N SER A 22 4.42 0.53 7.33
CA SER A 22 5.02 0.85 8.63
C SER A 22 3.95 1.03 9.70
N ASP A 23 4.16 0.53 10.90
CA ASP A 23 3.33 0.71 12.10
C ASP A 23 4.23 0.71 13.34
N GLU A 24 3.74 1.18 14.50
CA GLU A 24 4.52 1.17 15.74
C GLU A 24 5.09 -0.21 16.07
N ARG A 25 4.32 -1.25 15.74
CA ARG A 25 4.62 -2.65 16.04
C ARG A 25 5.80 -3.21 15.26
N ASN A 26 6.02 -2.73 14.03
CA ASN A 26 7.11 -3.22 13.19
C ASN A 26 8.28 -2.25 13.07
N ASP A 27 8.23 -1.09 13.73
CA ASP A 27 9.20 -0.02 13.59
C ASP A 27 10.66 -0.49 13.78
N ALA A 28 10.90 -1.34 14.77
CA ALA A 28 12.23 -1.88 15.07
C ALA A 28 12.81 -2.80 13.98
N GLN A 29 11.97 -3.32 13.08
CA GLN A 29 12.35 -4.26 12.03
C GLN A 29 12.26 -3.66 10.62
N LEU A 30 11.80 -2.41 10.49
CA LEU A 30 11.56 -1.78 9.19
C LEU A 30 12.83 -1.66 8.34
N GLU A 31 13.96 -1.30 8.94
CA GLU A 31 15.22 -1.17 8.22
C GLU A 31 15.65 -2.52 7.62
N ALA A 32 15.54 -3.61 8.40
CA ALA A 32 15.87 -4.96 7.94
C ALA A 32 14.87 -5.48 6.90
N ALA A 33 13.58 -5.20 7.09
CA ALA A 33 12.53 -5.58 6.15
C ALA A 33 12.72 -4.86 4.81
N LEU A 34 12.98 -3.55 4.80
CA LEU A 34 13.28 -2.79 3.60
C LEU A 34 14.52 -3.33 2.87
N ALA A 35 15.58 -3.68 3.61
CA ALA A 35 16.78 -4.25 3.00
C ALA A 35 16.55 -5.64 2.38
N GLY A 36 15.63 -6.44 2.95
CA GLY A 36 15.29 -7.78 2.49
C GLY A 36 14.20 -7.84 1.41
N LEU A 37 13.53 -6.72 1.12
CA LEU A 37 12.45 -6.69 0.14
C LEU A 37 12.98 -6.74 -1.31
N PRO A 38 12.26 -7.42 -2.22
CA PRO A 38 12.59 -7.39 -3.64
C PRO A 38 12.58 -5.97 -4.19
N ARG A 39 13.57 -5.60 -5.02
CA ARG A 39 13.62 -4.29 -5.68
C ARG A 39 12.32 -3.99 -6.41
N GLY A 40 11.85 -2.74 -6.36
CA GLY A 40 10.56 -2.33 -6.90
C GLY A 40 9.34 -2.65 -6.02
N SER A 41 9.55 -3.10 -4.76
CA SER A 41 8.49 -3.13 -3.74
C SER A 41 8.02 -1.72 -3.37
N GLY A 42 6.82 -1.63 -2.81
CA GLY A 42 6.27 -0.38 -2.28
C GLY A 42 6.39 -0.32 -0.76
N PHE A 43 6.66 0.87 -0.24
CA PHE A 43 6.73 1.14 1.19
C PHE A 43 5.74 2.25 1.55
N VAL A 44 4.85 2.00 2.51
CA VAL A 44 3.87 2.97 2.99
C VAL A 44 4.21 3.37 4.43
N PHE A 45 4.50 4.65 4.65
CA PHE A 45 4.81 5.18 5.97
C PHE A 45 3.57 5.76 6.67
N ARG A 46 3.08 5.07 7.72
CA ARG A 46 1.87 5.38 8.48
C ARG A 46 2.08 5.76 9.95
N HIS A 47 3.31 6.02 10.42
CA HIS A 47 3.59 6.30 11.85
C HIS A 47 2.84 7.54 12.39
N TYR A 48 1.58 7.37 12.80
CA TYR A 48 0.71 8.44 13.29
C TYR A 48 0.96 8.77 14.77
N HIS A 49 1.61 7.88 15.51
CA HIS A 49 1.86 8.04 16.96
C HIS A 49 3.03 8.97 17.29
N LEU A 50 3.95 9.20 16.34
CA LEU A 50 5.12 10.05 16.54
C LEU A 50 4.77 11.53 16.42
N ALA A 51 5.50 12.37 17.17
CA ALA A 51 5.45 13.81 17.00
C ALA A 51 5.91 14.20 15.57
N PRO A 52 5.45 15.35 15.01
CA PRO A 52 5.75 15.71 13.62
C PRO A 52 7.24 15.73 13.26
N GLU A 53 8.10 16.22 14.16
CA GLU A 53 9.55 16.28 13.93
C GLU A 53 10.20 14.89 13.93
N GLU A 54 9.85 14.06 14.91
CA GLU A 54 10.33 12.67 14.99
C GLU A 54 9.84 11.84 13.81
N ARG A 55 8.58 12.03 13.42
CA ARG A 55 7.97 11.41 12.26
C ARG A 55 8.71 11.76 10.98
N ARG A 56 9.12 13.02 10.83
CA ARG A 56 9.92 13.46 9.67
C ARG A 56 11.31 12.82 9.67
N ALA A 57 12.02 12.88 10.79
CA ALA A 57 13.35 12.27 10.90
C ALA A 57 13.32 10.75 10.67
N ARG A 58 12.28 10.06 11.15
CA ARG A 58 12.06 8.63 10.90
C ARG A 58 11.75 8.35 9.43
N PHE A 59 10.87 9.16 8.83
CA PHE A 59 10.56 9.07 7.40
C PHE A 59 11.82 9.25 6.55
N ASP A 60 12.62 10.28 6.79
CA ASP A 60 13.82 10.56 5.98
C ASP A 60 14.83 9.39 6.03
N ARG A 61 15.02 8.77 7.20
CA ARG A 61 15.87 7.58 7.34
C ARG A 61 15.34 6.39 6.55
N LEU A 62 14.06 6.05 6.71
CA LEU A 62 13.46 4.89 6.03
C LEU A 62 13.33 5.12 4.52
N ALA A 63 13.00 6.35 4.11
CA ALA A 63 12.89 6.72 2.71
C ALA A 63 14.24 6.68 2.00
N ALA A 64 15.35 7.02 2.69
CA ALA A 64 16.69 6.85 2.13
C ALA A 64 17.00 5.37 1.84
N ILE A 65 16.73 4.48 2.80
CA ILE A 65 16.95 3.02 2.64
C ILE A 65 16.05 2.48 1.52
N ALA A 66 14.77 2.84 1.54
CA ALA A 66 13.81 2.39 0.52
C ALA A 66 14.24 2.81 -0.89
N ARG A 67 14.68 4.07 -1.07
CA ARG A 67 15.14 4.57 -2.38
C ARG A 67 16.45 3.93 -2.84
N ASP A 68 17.38 3.64 -1.93
CA ASP A 68 18.62 2.93 -2.25
C ASP A 68 18.34 1.52 -2.83
N HIS A 69 17.32 0.86 -2.28
CA HIS A 69 16.82 -0.43 -2.77
C HIS A 69 15.84 -0.31 -3.96
N GLY A 70 15.53 0.90 -4.42
CA GLY A 70 14.64 1.17 -5.55
C GLY A 70 13.18 0.87 -5.25
N HIS A 71 12.74 1.10 -4.01
CA HIS A 71 11.34 0.99 -3.60
C HIS A 71 10.61 2.32 -3.75
N LEU A 72 9.30 2.25 -3.99
CA LEU A 72 8.43 3.44 -3.99
C LEU A 72 8.10 3.81 -2.55
N VAL A 73 8.22 5.10 -2.20
CA VAL A 73 7.95 5.59 -0.85
C VAL A 73 6.64 6.39 -0.84
N ILE A 74 5.64 5.86 -0.17
CA ILE A 74 4.30 6.45 -0.06
C ILE A 74 4.07 6.93 1.37
N LEU A 75 3.51 8.13 1.52
CA LEU A 75 3.24 8.72 2.83
C LEU A 75 1.74 8.69 3.14
N SER A 76 1.37 8.44 4.39
CA SER A 76 -0.01 8.27 4.82
C SER A 76 -0.88 9.54 4.91
N ARG A 77 -0.48 10.58 4.18
CA ARG A 77 -1.13 11.86 3.88
C ARG A 77 -0.06 12.74 3.23
N ALA A 78 -0.40 13.42 2.13
CA ALA A 78 0.56 14.30 1.45
C ALA A 78 1.11 15.34 2.44
N SER A 79 2.43 15.45 2.52
CA SER A 79 3.14 16.43 3.35
C SER A 79 4.24 17.17 2.58
N GLY A 80 4.55 16.76 1.35
CA GLY A 80 5.57 17.37 0.51
C GLY A 80 7.00 17.10 1.01
N TRP A 81 7.21 15.93 1.62
CA TRP A 81 8.51 15.49 2.14
C TRP A 81 9.36 14.79 1.07
N GLY A 82 8.86 14.73 -0.16
CA GLY A 82 9.45 14.03 -1.29
C GLY A 82 8.90 12.61 -1.47
N GLU A 83 7.75 12.31 -0.88
CA GLU A 83 7.00 11.08 -1.15
C GLU A 83 6.70 10.91 -2.64
N ASP A 84 6.76 9.68 -3.14
CA ASP A 84 6.40 9.33 -4.52
C ASP A 84 4.88 9.26 -4.70
N GLY A 85 4.13 9.33 -3.60
CA GLY A 85 2.69 9.35 -3.59
C GLY A 85 2.07 9.34 -2.20
N THR A 86 0.75 9.34 -2.18
CA THR A 86 -0.07 9.41 -0.98
C THR A 86 -0.86 8.14 -0.76
N TYR A 87 -0.93 7.72 0.51
CA TYR A 87 -1.83 6.69 1.00
C TYR A 87 -2.88 7.33 1.90
N GLY A 88 -4.16 7.15 1.59
CA GLY A 88 -5.23 7.69 2.41
C GLY A 88 -6.53 7.90 1.63
N PRO A 89 -7.51 8.58 2.23
CA PRO A 89 -8.77 8.81 1.56
C PRO A 89 -8.59 9.85 0.44
N PRO A 90 -9.46 9.87 -0.58
CA PRO A 90 -9.24 10.66 -1.80
C PRO A 90 -9.05 12.17 -1.58
N GLU A 91 -9.60 12.69 -0.49
CA GLU A 91 -9.51 14.10 -0.10
C GLU A 91 -8.09 14.51 0.30
N CYS A 92 -7.22 13.53 0.59
CA CYS A 92 -5.83 13.75 0.98
C CYS A 92 -4.83 13.54 -0.16
N PHE A 93 -5.28 13.20 -1.37
CA PHE A 93 -4.38 12.94 -2.49
C PHE A 93 -3.53 14.16 -2.85
N GLY A 94 -2.24 13.92 -3.01
CA GLY A 94 -1.27 14.91 -3.47
C GLY A 94 -0.87 14.67 -4.92
N GLU A 95 0.29 15.22 -5.28
CA GLU A 95 0.97 14.86 -6.52
C GLU A 95 1.61 13.46 -6.40
N GLY A 96 1.82 12.80 -7.53
CA GLY A 96 2.35 11.43 -7.57
C GLY A 96 1.27 10.36 -7.46
N LEU A 97 1.67 9.19 -6.95
CA LEU A 97 0.82 7.99 -6.90
C LEU A 97 -0.27 8.10 -5.84
N ARG A 98 -1.51 7.74 -6.18
CA ARG A 98 -2.66 7.88 -5.28
C ARG A 98 -3.19 6.51 -4.84
N LEU A 99 -2.96 6.15 -3.60
CA LEU A 99 -3.38 4.87 -3.04
C LEU A 99 -4.49 5.08 -2.02
N ALA A 100 -5.68 4.56 -2.31
CA ALA A 100 -6.81 4.61 -1.40
C ALA A 100 -6.85 3.41 -0.46
N THR A 101 -7.59 3.54 0.64
CA THR A 101 -8.04 2.43 1.47
C THR A 101 -9.53 2.22 1.27
N ALA A 102 -9.95 0.97 1.15
CA ALA A 102 -11.36 0.61 1.11
C ALA A 102 -11.63 -0.64 1.96
N HIS A 103 -12.84 -0.73 2.49
CA HIS A 103 -13.34 -1.83 3.30
C HIS A 103 -14.61 -2.44 2.69
N ASP A 104 -15.27 -1.75 1.77
CA ASP A 104 -16.47 -2.20 1.07
C ASP A 104 -16.54 -1.66 -0.38
N GLY A 105 -17.61 -2.04 -1.10
CA GLY A 105 -17.81 -1.64 -2.49
C GLY A 105 -18.14 -0.15 -2.69
N ASP A 106 -18.72 0.51 -1.69
CA ASP A 106 -19.02 1.94 -1.74
C ASP A 106 -17.73 2.76 -1.61
N GLU A 107 -16.85 2.37 -0.70
CA GLU A 107 -15.52 2.98 -0.55
C GLU A 107 -14.62 2.71 -1.76
N ILE A 108 -14.70 1.52 -2.38
CA ILE A 108 -14.01 1.25 -3.66
C ILE A 108 -14.45 2.23 -4.73
N ARG A 109 -15.76 2.45 -4.86
CA ARG A 109 -16.32 3.37 -5.86
C ARG A 109 -15.88 4.80 -5.58
N HIS A 110 -15.99 5.25 -4.33
CA HIS A 110 -15.54 6.57 -3.90
C HIS A 110 -14.05 6.80 -4.21
N ALA A 111 -13.21 5.79 -3.96
CA ALA A 111 -11.79 5.85 -4.28
C ALA A 111 -11.51 5.97 -5.78
N VAL A 112 -12.21 5.19 -6.61
CA VAL A 112 -12.10 5.25 -8.07
C VAL A 112 -12.54 6.61 -8.60
N GLU A 113 -13.69 7.11 -8.14
CA GLU A 113 -14.22 8.42 -8.53
C GLU A 113 -13.30 9.57 -8.09
N GLY A 114 -12.66 9.41 -6.93
CA GLY A 114 -11.62 10.31 -6.43
C GLY A 114 -10.28 10.23 -7.17
N GLY A 115 -10.15 9.36 -8.18
CA GLY A 115 -8.97 9.25 -9.02
C GLY A 115 -7.80 8.51 -8.37
N ALA A 116 -8.08 7.50 -7.55
CA ALA A 116 -7.06 6.59 -7.01
C ALA A 116 -6.40 5.78 -8.15
N ASP A 117 -5.08 5.61 -8.06
CA ASP A 117 -4.30 4.74 -8.94
C ASP A 117 -4.30 3.28 -8.49
N GLY A 118 -4.62 3.03 -7.21
CA GLY A 118 -4.74 1.70 -6.62
C GLY A 118 -5.46 1.74 -5.27
N ILE A 119 -5.96 0.58 -4.84
CA ILE A 119 -6.78 0.47 -3.62
C ILE A 119 -6.24 -0.64 -2.72
N PHE A 120 -5.94 -0.31 -1.48
CA PHE A 120 -5.74 -1.29 -0.42
C PHE A 120 -7.09 -1.72 0.14
N LEU A 121 -7.46 -2.98 -0.11
CA LEU A 121 -8.70 -3.56 0.37
C LEU A 121 -8.40 -4.41 1.61
N SER A 122 -9.02 -4.05 2.74
CA SER A 122 -8.72 -4.64 4.06
C SER A 122 -9.93 -4.62 5.00
N PRO A 123 -9.92 -5.42 6.09
CA PRO A 123 -9.01 -6.53 6.35
C PRO A 123 -9.43 -7.79 5.57
N VAL A 124 -8.49 -8.40 4.84
CA VAL A 124 -8.74 -9.68 4.15
C VAL A 124 -8.86 -10.82 5.16
N PHE A 125 -7.92 -10.91 6.09
CA PHE A 125 -7.87 -11.93 7.13
C PHE A 125 -7.84 -11.30 8.53
N PRO A 126 -8.13 -12.09 9.59
CA PRO A 126 -8.04 -11.59 10.96
C PRO A 126 -6.66 -11.03 11.27
N THR A 127 -6.64 -9.87 11.93
CA THR A 127 -5.40 -9.19 12.35
C THR A 127 -5.26 -9.25 13.86
N ALA A 128 -4.03 -9.31 14.36
CA ALA A 128 -3.76 -9.23 15.80
C ALA A 128 -4.23 -7.90 16.43
N SER A 129 -4.41 -6.84 15.62
CA SER A 129 -4.87 -5.52 16.06
C SER A 129 -6.36 -5.46 16.38
N HIS A 130 -7.18 -6.33 15.77
CA HIS A 130 -8.62 -6.38 15.97
C HIS A 130 -9.09 -7.84 16.04
N PRO A 131 -8.84 -8.55 17.15
CA PRO A 131 -9.35 -9.90 17.34
C PRO A 131 -10.90 -9.86 17.40
N GLY A 132 -11.56 -10.40 16.38
CA GLY A 132 -13.02 -10.45 16.26
C GLY A 132 -13.65 -9.40 15.34
N GLY A 133 -12.86 -8.56 14.66
CA GLY A 133 -13.37 -7.67 13.61
C GLY A 133 -13.91 -8.46 12.41
N ALA A 134 -14.93 -7.93 11.73
CA ALA A 134 -15.42 -8.50 10.48
C ALA A 134 -14.30 -8.50 9.43
N THR A 135 -14.05 -9.64 8.81
CA THR A 135 -13.04 -9.79 7.74
C THR A 135 -13.73 -10.14 6.44
N LEU A 136 -13.14 -9.73 5.33
CA LEU A 136 -13.67 -10.06 4.00
C LEU A 136 -13.54 -11.55 3.68
N GLY A 137 -12.47 -12.19 4.17
CA GLY A 137 -12.05 -13.52 3.73
C GLY A 137 -11.63 -13.53 2.25
N ALA A 138 -11.09 -14.65 1.78
CA ALA A 138 -10.61 -14.76 0.40
C ALA A 138 -11.75 -14.55 -0.63
N PHE A 139 -12.94 -15.11 -0.37
CA PHE A 139 -14.08 -14.96 -1.26
C PHE A 139 -14.61 -13.52 -1.31
N GLY A 140 -14.89 -12.92 -0.16
CA GLY A 140 -15.40 -11.54 -0.09
C GLY A 140 -14.40 -10.53 -0.67
N PHE A 141 -13.10 -10.74 -0.43
CA PHE A 141 -12.05 -9.94 -1.06
C PHE A 141 -12.11 -10.04 -2.58
N ASN A 142 -12.19 -11.24 -3.16
CA ASN A 142 -12.22 -11.41 -4.61
C ASN A 142 -13.47 -10.75 -5.24
N VAL A 143 -14.63 -10.90 -4.61
CA VAL A 143 -15.88 -10.27 -5.08
C VAL A 143 -15.77 -8.75 -5.09
N LEU A 144 -15.25 -8.15 -4.01
CA LEU A 144 -15.06 -6.70 -3.93
C LEU A 144 -13.96 -6.21 -4.87
N ALA A 145 -12.84 -6.93 -4.96
CA ALA A 145 -11.72 -6.54 -5.80
C ALA A 145 -12.10 -6.45 -7.29
N GLN A 146 -13.02 -7.31 -7.75
CA GLN A 146 -13.56 -7.27 -9.11
C GLN A 146 -14.45 -6.06 -9.40
N GLN A 147 -14.92 -5.35 -8.39
CA GLN A 147 -15.72 -4.12 -8.56
C GLN A 147 -14.84 -2.90 -8.86
N SER A 148 -13.53 -3.00 -8.64
CA SER A 148 -12.59 -1.91 -8.90
C SER A 148 -12.11 -1.92 -10.34
N SER A 149 -12.06 -0.73 -10.96
CA SER A 149 -11.42 -0.51 -12.26
C SER A 149 -9.92 -0.23 -12.17
N VAL A 150 -9.39 -0.11 -10.95
CA VAL A 150 -7.97 0.12 -10.65
C VAL A 150 -7.41 -1.07 -9.86
N PRO A 151 -6.08 -1.26 -9.79
CA PRO A 151 -5.52 -2.43 -9.15
C PRO A 151 -5.81 -2.43 -7.64
N VAL A 152 -6.22 -3.60 -7.16
CA VAL A 152 -6.48 -3.84 -5.74
C VAL A 152 -5.29 -4.55 -5.10
N ILE A 153 -4.90 -4.11 -3.91
CA ILE A 153 -3.82 -4.64 -3.10
C ILE A 153 -4.45 -5.24 -1.84
N ALA A 154 -4.21 -6.54 -1.61
CA ALA A 154 -4.71 -7.23 -0.44
C ALA A 154 -3.98 -6.78 0.82
N LEU A 155 -4.71 -6.37 1.86
CA LEU A 155 -4.13 -5.93 3.12
C LEU A 155 -4.95 -6.43 4.33
N GLY A 156 -4.25 -6.62 5.44
CA GLY A 156 -4.86 -7.05 6.71
C GLY A 156 -4.73 -8.55 6.91
N GLY A 157 -3.81 -8.93 7.81
CA GLY A 157 -3.54 -10.32 8.14
C GLY A 157 -2.87 -11.07 7.00
N MET A 158 -2.16 -10.39 6.10
CA MET A 158 -1.44 -11.04 5.00
C MET A 158 -0.05 -11.50 5.46
N ASP A 159 0.35 -12.67 4.99
CA ASP A 159 1.70 -13.22 4.99
C ASP A 159 1.91 -14.01 3.67
N ALA A 160 3.11 -14.56 3.46
CA ALA A 160 3.43 -15.27 2.22
C ALA A 160 2.53 -16.50 1.99
N GLN A 161 2.14 -17.22 3.05
CA GLN A 161 1.26 -18.39 2.94
C GLN A 161 -0.15 -17.96 2.53
N ARG A 162 -0.72 -16.97 3.21
CA ARG A 162 -2.05 -16.42 2.93
C ARG A 162 -2.12 -15.74 1.57
N ALA A 163 -1.03 -15.13 1.12
CA ALA A 163 -0.94 -14.59 -0.24
C ALA A 163 -0.99 -15.70 -1.30
N ALA A 164 -0.31 -16.82 -1.07
CA ALA A 164 -0.38 -17.99 -1.95
C ALA A 164 -1.78 -18.62 -1.95
N GLU A 165 -2.43 -18.71 -0.80
CA GLU A 165 -3.82 -19.20 -0.66
C GLU A 165 -4.83 -18.27 -1.35
N LEU A 166 -4.65 -16.95 -1.21
CA LEU A 166 -5.51 -15.95 -1.85
C LEU A 166 -5.35 -15.94 -3.38
N GLY A 167 -4.17 -16.32 -3.88
CA GLY A 167 -3.87 -16.35 -5.31
C GLY A 167 -3.88 -14.97 -5.97
N TRP A 168 -3.72 -13.90 -5.19
CA TRP A 168 -3.81 -12.53 -5.68
C TRP A 168 -2.43 -11.90 -5.86
N PRO A 169 -2.15 -11.25 -7.01
CA PRO A 169 -0.79 -10.85 -7.36
C PRO A 169 -0.22 -9.71 -6.50
N ARG A 170 -1.07 -8.89 -5.86
CA ARG A 170 -0.65 -7.70 -5.11
C ARG A 170 -1.11 -7.76 -3.67
N TRP A 171 -0.16 -7.75 -2.74
CA TRP A 171 -0.50 -7.75 -1.32
C TRP A 171 0.48 -6.93 -0.51
N GLY A 172 0.01 -6.47 0.64
CA GLY A 172 0.82 -5.77 1.61
C GLY A 172 0.66 -6.31 3.01
N ALA A 173 1.69 -6.14 3.81
CA ALA A 173 1.69 -6.56 5.21
C ALA A 173 2.39 -5.55 6.10
N ILE A 174 2.01 -5.58 7.37
CA ILE A 174 2.65 -4.83 8.46
C ILE A 174 3.66 -5.76 9.12
N ASP A 175 3.19 -6.85 9.74
CA ASP A 175 4.06 -7.79 10.47
C ASP A 175 4.46 -9.03 9.63
N GLY A 176 3.65 -9.40 8.64
CA GLY A 176 3.81 -10.65 7.87
C GLY A 176 5.02 -10.73 6.94
N LEU A 177 5.76 -9.63 6.77
CA LEU A 177 6.97 -9.55 5.93
C LEU A 177 8.28 -9.57 6.73
N ALA A 178 8.20 -9.39 8.05
CA ALA A 178 9.38 -9.40 8.91
C ALA A 178 9.96 -10.81 9.08
N SER A 179 9.18 -11.85 8.77
CA SER A 179 9.58 -13.26 8.91
C SER A 179 10.02 -13.93 7.61
N THR A 180 10.13 -13.20 6.49
CA THR A 180 10.63 -13.76 5.22
C THR A 180 12.15 -13.96 5.28
N LYS A 181 12.58 -14.92 6.08
CA LYS A 181 13.80 -15.67 5.82
C LYS A 181 13.52 -16.49 4.55
N VAL A 182 13.81 -15.90 3.40
CA VAL A 182 13.77 -16.62 2.12
C VAL A 182 14.83 -17.71 2.23
N ALA A 183 14.35 -18.96 2.24
CA ALA A 183 15.18 -20.15 2.16
C ALA A 183 15.80 -20.29 0.76
#